data_AF-A0A949T188-F1
#
_entry.id   AF-A0A949T188-F1
#
_cell.length_a   1.000
_cell.length_b   1.000
_cell.length_c   1.000
_cell.angle_alpha   90.00
_cell.angle_beta   90.00
_cell.angle_gamma   90.00
#
_symmetry.space_group_name_H-M   'P 1'
#
loop_
_entity.id
_entity.type
_entity.pdbx_description
1 polymer ?
#
loop_
_entity_poly.entity_id
_entity_poly.type
_entity_poly.pdbx_seq_one_letter_code
_entity_poly.pdbx_strand_id
1 'polypeptide(L)'
;MLSAINAAIFLWLCAGIALKRRRTLHGAMMSMGFAFDLSLLLYVELSARAIEQTVGKPPGAILVVHVALATIMLLLYPVVLYSGGKVYAGGEARRHKRVALPFMVTRLLVVITAWMVAH
;
A
#
# COMPACT_ATOMS: atom_id res chain seq x y z
N MET A 1 3.82 -8.13 -15.01
CA MET A 1 2.53 -8.55 -14.42
C MET A 1 2.32 -7.97 -13.02
N LEU A 2 3.28 -8.10 -12.08
CA LEU A 2 3.14 -7.58 -10.70
C LEU A 2 2.90 -6.07 -10.63
N SER A 3 3.58 -5.26 -11.45
CA SER A 3 3.37 -3.81 -11.48
C SER A 3 1.96 -3.42 -11.94
N ALA A 4 1.31 -4.23 -12.79
CA ALA A 4 -0.08 -4.02 -13.21
C ALA A 4 -1.07 -4.32 -12.08
N ILE A 5 -0.83 -5.40 -11.30
CA ILE A 5 -1.61 -5.71 -10.10
C ILE A 5 -1.47 -4.57 -9.07
N ASN A 6 -0.24 -4.10 -8.85
CA ASN A 6 0.04 -2.99 -7.94
C ASN A 6 -0.71 -1.70 -8.35
N ALA A 7 -0.72 -1.38 -9.64
CA ALA A 7 -1.49 -0.26 -10.18
C ALA A 7 -3.00 -0.46 -10.03
N ALA A 8 -3.51 -1.67 -10.25
CA ALA A 8 -4.93 -1.99 -10.07
C ALA A 8 -5.37 -1.80 -8.61
N ILE A 9 -4.55 -2.23 -7.64
CA ILE A 9 -4.83 -2.00 -6.21
C ILE A 9 -4.83 -0.50 -5.90
N PHE A 10 -3.90 0.27 -6.46
CA PHE A 10 -3.90 1.71 -6.28
C PHE A 10 -5.17 2.38 -6.83
N LEU A 11 -5.63 1.96 -8.02
CA LEU A 11 -6.90 2.43 -8.57
C LEU A 11 -8.10 2.05 -7.70
N TRP A 12 -8.08 0.85 -7.11
CA TRP A 12 -9.08 0.42 -6.14
C TRP A 12 -9.14 1.32 -4.90
N LEU A 13 -7.98 1.71 -4.35
CA LEU A 13 -7.90 2.66 -3.23
C LEU A 13 -8.43 4.04 -3.62
N CYS A 14 -8.09 4.54 -4.81
CA CYS A 14 -8.63 5.79 -5.35
C CYS A 14 -10.15 5.76 -5.47
N ALA A 15 -10.72 4.65 -5.97
CA ALA A 15 -12.17 4.45 -6.02
C ALA A 15 -12.80 4.44 -4.61
N GLY A 16 -12.15 3.78 -3.65
CA GLY A 16 -12.56 3.80 -2.24
C GLY A 16 -12.60 5.22 -1.66
N ILE A 17 -11.64 6.08 -2.01
CA ILE A 17 -11.61 7.49 -1.59
C ILE A 17 -12.70 8.32 -2.27
N ALA A 18 -12.97 8.09 -3.56
CA ALA A 18 -14.07 8.75 -4.27
C ALA A 18 -15.42 8.48 -3.58
N LEU A 19 -15.58 7.28 -3.03
CA LEU A 19 -16.76 6.85 -2.29
C LEU A 19 -16.76 7.23 -0.81
N LYS A 20 -15.86 8.13 -0.34
CA LYS A 20 -15.77 8.56 1.07
C LYS A 20 -17.09 9.03 1.71
N ARG A 21 -18.05 9.50 0.89
CA ARG A 21 -19.39 9.91 1.35
C ARG A 21 -20.19 8.72 1.87
N ARG A 22 -19.99 7.55 1.25
CA ARG A 22 -20.39 6.24 1.76
C ARG A 22 -19.23 5.69 2.59
N ARG A 23 -19.19 6.12 3.87
CA ARG A 23 -18.61 5.33 4.98
C ARG A 23 -19.20 3.89 4.87
N THR A 24 -18.80 2.84 5.54
CA THR A 24 -19.13 1.43 5.23
C THR A 24 -18.43 0.98 3.95
N LEU A 25 -18.85 1.42 2.76
CA LEU A 25 -18.19 1.06 1.50
C LEU A 25 -16.74 1.54 1.45
N HIS A 26 -16.48 2.81 1.81
CA HIS A 26 -15.12 3.33 1.93
C HIS A 26 -14.25 2.47 2.86
N GLY A 27 -14.78 2.10 4.03
CA GLY A 27 -14.06 1.27 5.00
C GLY A 27 -13.75 -0.11 4.45
N ALA A 28 -14.78 -0.79 3.91
CA ALA A 28 -14.64 -2.12 3.33
C ALA A 28 -13.64 -2.13 2.16
N MET A 29 -13.68 -1.14 1.27
CA MET A 29 -12.74 -1.03 0.14
C MET A 29 -11.31 -0.78 0.61
N MET A 30 -11.09 0.09 1.60
CA MET A 30 -9.75 0.37 2.13
C MET A 30 -9.19 -0.84 2.89
N SER A 31 -10.03 -1.60 3.61
CA SER A 31 -9.63 -2.85 4.27
C SER A 31 -9.34 -3.97 3.27
N MET A 32 -10.11 -4.09 2.18
CA MET A 32 -9.80 -5.03 1.11
C MET A 32 -8.51 -4.65 0.38
N GLY A 33 -8.30 -3.37 0.10
CA GLY A 33 -7.06 -2.87 -0.47
C GLY A 33 -5.84 -3.22 0.40
N PHE A 34 -5.98 -3.18 1.72
CA PHE A 34 -4.94 -3.60 2.65
C PHE A 34 -4.63 -5.09 2.51
N ALA A 35 -5.66 -5.92 2.47
CA ALA A 35 -5.50 -7.36 2.32
C ALA A 35 -4.77 -7.70 1.01
N PHE A 36 -5.10 -6.99 -0.09
CA PHE A 36 -4.39 -7.15 -1.36
C PHE A 36 -2.93 -6.67 -1.29
N ASP A 37 -2.66 -5.50 -0.72
CA ASP A 37 -1.29 -4.99 -0.56
C ASP A 37 -0.44 -5.92 0.31
N LEU A 38 -0.99 -6.42 1.42
CA LEU A 38 -0.31 -7.38 2.29
C LEU A 38 -0.06 -8.71 1.57
N SER A 39 -1.06 -9.23 0.85
CA SER A 39 -0.91 -10.48 0.09
C SER A 39 0.14 -10.36 -1.00
N LEU A 40 0.16 -9.23 -1.72
CA LEU A 40 1.15 -8.96 -2.75
C LEU A 40 2.56 -8.86 -2.17
N LEU A 41 2.72 -8.18 -1.04
CA LEU A 41 3.99 -8.09 -0.33
C LEU A 41 4.48 -9.47 0.10
N LEU A 42 3.63 -10.28 0.74
CA LEU A 42 3.97 -11.64 1.17
C LEU A 42 4.38 -12.51 -0.02
N TYR A 43 3.64 -12.43 -1.13
CA TYR A 43 3.97 -13.15 -2.35
C TYR A 43 5.35 -12.77 -2.89
N VAL A 44 5.66 -11.47 -2.96
CA VAL A 44 6.96 -10.97 -3.45
C VAL A 44 8.09 -11.38 -2.51
N GLU A 45 7.93 -11.24 -1.20
CA GLU A 45 8.94 -11.60 -0.19
C GLU A 45 9.26 -13.10 -0.22
N LEU A 46 8.24 -13.95 -0.28
CA LEU A 46 8.42 -15.41 -0.38
C LEU A 46 9.15 -15.79 -1.68
N SER A 47 8.83 -15.12 -2.78
CA SER A 47 9.49 -15.34 -4.08
C SER A 47 10.94 -14.85 -4.05
N ALA A 48 11.21 -13.69 -3.44
CA ALA A 48 12.54 -13.10 -3.34
C ALA A 48 13.49 -13.98 -2.53
N ARG A 49 13.05 -14.50 -1.37
CA ARG A 49 13.85 -15.42 -0.54
C ARG A 49 14.26 -16.69 -1.28
N ALA A 50 13.38 -17.23 -2.13
CA ALA A 50 13.71 -18.40 -2.95
C ALA A 50 14.80 -18.09 -4.00
N ILE A 51 14.83 -16.86 -4.53
CA ILE A 51 15.81 -16.41 -5.53
C ILE A 51 17.14 -16.02 -4.87
N GLU A 52 17.13 -15.35 -3.71
CA GLU A 52 18.36 -14.96 -3.01
C GLU A 52 19.22 -16.17 -2.63
N GLN A 53 18.59 -17.30 -2.28
CA GLN A 53 19.28 -18.56 -2.00
C GLN A 53 20.02 -19.14 -3.21
N THR A 54 19.77 -18.65 -4.43
CA THR A 54 20.33 -19.20 -5.66
C THR A 54 21.25 -18.25 -6.43
N VAL A 55 21.12 -16.92 -6.30
CA VAL A 55 21.77 -15.97 -7.24
C VAL A 55 22.83 -15.06 -6.61
N GLY A 56 22.81 -14.81 -5.29
CA GLY A 56 23.90 -14.12 -4.56
C GLY A 56 24.28 -12.70 -5.02
N LYS A 57 23.50 -12.05 -5.88
CA LYS A 57 23.79 -10.68 -6.37
C LYS A 57 23.18 -9.62 -5.45
N PRO A 58 23.90 -8.51 -5.17
CA PRO A 58 23.35 -7.43 -4.37
C PRO A 58 22.18 -6.74 -5.09
N PRO A 59 21.15 -6.27 -4.35
CA PRO A 59 19.99 -5.61 -4.94
C PRO A 59 20.36 -4.25 -5.53
N GLY A 60 19.73 -3.89 -6.65
CA GLY A 60 19.88 -2.56 -7.25
C GLY A 60 19.31 -1.44 -6.36
N ALA A 61 19.87 -0.24 -6.44
CA ALA A 61 19.48 0.89 -5.58
C ALA A 61 17.97 1.23 -5.64
N ILE A 62 17.35 1.13 -6.83
CA ILE A 62 15.90 1.38 -7.00
C ILE A 62 15.08 0.35 -6.24
N LEU A 63 15.50 -0.92 -6.23
CA LEU A 63 14.83 -1.98 -5.49
C LEU A 63 14.90 -1.71 -3.98
N VAL A 64 16.05 -1.26 -3.47
CA VAL A 64 16.20 -0.88 -2.06
C VAL A 64 15.23 0.26 -1.69
N VAL A 65 15.15 1.29 -2.52
CA VAL A 65 14.21 2.41 -2.30
C VAL A 65 12.75 1.93 -2.34
N HIS A 66 12.40 1.06 -3.31
CA HIS A 66 11.07 0.49 -3.41
C HIS A 66 10.67 -0.28 -2.13
N VAL A 67 11.55 -1.17 -1.66
CA VAL A 67 11.32 -1.96 -0.44
C VAL A 67 11.18 -1.07 0.79
N ALA A 68 12.01 -0.01 0.90
CA ALA A 68 11.90 0.93 2.01
C ALA A 68 10.55 1.67 2.01
N LEU A 69 10.10 2.16 0.85
CA LEU A 69 8.80 2.82 0.70
C LEU A 69 7.63 1.87 0.97
N ALA A 70 7.70 0.63 0.46
CA ALA A 70 6.67 -0.39 0.70
C ALA A 70 6.57 -0.75 2.19
N THR A 71 7.70 -0.82 2.88
CA THR A 71 7.75 -1.06 4.33
C THR A 71 7.14 0.10 5.12
N ILE A 72 7.49 1.35 4.79
CA ILE A 72 6.89 2.54 5.41
C ILE A 72 5.38 2.58 5.18
N MET A 73 4.94 2.30 3.94
CA MET A 73 3.52 2.22 3.59
C MET A 73 2.79 1.17 4.44
N LEU A 74 3.39 -0.01 4.63
CA LEU A 74 2.81 -1.08 5.44
C LEU A 74 2.67 -0.66 6.90
N LEU A 75 3.65 0.06 7.47
CA LEU A 75 3.58 0.57 8.84
C LEU A 75 2.53 1.69 9.00
N LEU A 76 2.36 2.53 7.98
CA LEU A 76 1.32 3.56 7.97
C LEU A 76 -0.09 2.98 7.89
N TYR A 77 -0.26 1.82 7.24
CA TYR A 77 -1.57 1.25 6.94
C TYR A 77 -2.43 0.98 8.21
N PRO A 78 -1.94 0.27 9.26
CA PRO A 78 -2.68 0.09 10.50
C PRO A 78 -3.07 1.40 11.17
N VAL A 79 -2.22 2.43 11.10
CA VAL A 79 -2.50 3.77 11.66
C VAL A 79 -3.66 4.43 10.92
N VAL A 80 -3.72 4.29 9.59
CA VAL A 80 -4.82 4.80 8.76
C VAL A 80 -6.12 4.03 9.05
N LEU A 81 -6.08 2.71 9.18
CA LEU A 81 -7.26 1.90 9.51
C LEU A 81 -7.79 2.23 10.91
N TYR A 82 -6.91 2.30 11.90
CA TYR A 82 -7.27 2.66 13.27
C TYR A 82 -7.87 4.06 13.36
N SER A 83 -7.21 5.05 12.74
CA SER A 83 -7.74 6.42 12.70
C SER A 83 -9.06 6.51 11.93
N GLY A 84 -9.24 5.70 10.88
CA GLY A 84 -10.50 5.57 10.14
C GLY A 84 -11.62 5.01 11.03
N GLY A 85 -11.34 3.97 11.81
CA GLY A 85 -12.27 3.39 12.78
C GLY A 85 -12.76 4.41 13.81
N LYS A 86 -11.89 5.31 14.28
CA LYS A 86 -12.30 6.42 15.14
C LYS A 86 -13.26 7.39 14.47
N VAL A 87 -13.09 7.66 13.17
CA VAL A 87 -14.03 8.50 12.40
C VAL A 87 -15.38 7.80 12.22
N TYR A 88 -15.40 6.47 12.08
CA TYR A 88 -16.63 5.69 12.10
C TYR A 88 -17.39 5.82 13.41
N ALA A 89 -16.68 5.82 14.54
CA ALA A 89 -17.24 6.01 15.87
C ALA A 89 -17.63 7.48 16.19
N GLY A 90 -17.62 8.38 15.21
CA GLY A 90 -17.99 9.79 15.38
C GLY A 90 -16.84 10.75 15.69
N GLY A 91 -15.59 10.28 15.65
CA GLY A 91 -14.40 11.10 15.88
C GLY A 91 -14.01 12.04 14.74
N GLU A 92 -12.98 12.85 14.96
CA GLU A 92 -12.55 13.91 14.02
C GLU A 92 -11.93 13.39 12.71
N ALA A 93 -12.64 13.60 11.60
CA ALA A 93 -12.15 13.26 10.25
C ALA A 93 -10.86 13.99 9.84
N ARG A 94 -10.57 15.17 10.43
CA ARG A 94 -9.37 15.96 10.12
C ARG A 94 -8.08 15.23 10.52
N ARG A 95 -8.07 14.53 11.66
CA ARG A 95 -6.91 13.75 12.12
C ARG A 95 -6.63 12.58 11.18
N HIS A 96 -7.69 11.86 10.80
CA HIS A 96 -7.57 10.77 9.83
C HIS A 96 -7.00 11.26 8.49
N LYS A 97 -7.49 12.39 7.95
CA LYS A 97 -6.95 12.95 6.69
C LYS A 97 -5.45 13.27 6.76
N ARG A 98 -4.95 13.76 7.90
CA ARG A 98 -3.52 14.07 8.07
C ARG A 98 -2.63 12.83 8.01
N VAL A 99 -3.15 11.65 8.36
CA VAL A 99 -2.42 10.38 8.28
C VAL A 99 -2.69 9.67 6.95
N ALA A 100 -3.92 9.76 6.43
CA ALA A 100 -4.29 9.13 5.16
C ALA A 100 -3.60 9.78 3.95
N LEU A 101 -3.34 11.09 3.99
CA LEU A 101 -2.64 11.79 2.90
C LEU A 101 -1.19 11.29 2.69
N PRO A 102 -0.30 11.29 3.70
CA PRO A 102 1.05 10.77 3.52
C PRO A 102 1.03 9.29 3.12
N PHE A 103 0.12 8.48 3.68
CA PHE A 103 -0.09 7.10 3.23
C PHE A 103 -0.38 7.00 1.72
N MET A 104 -1.31 7.80 1.20
CA MET A 104 -1.64 7.79 -0.23
C MET A 104 -0.49 8.28 -1.11
N VAL A 105 0.29 9.26 -0.65
CA VAL A 105 1.50 9.73 -1.34
C VAL A 105 2.53 8.61 -1.39
N THR A 106 2.84 7.97 -0.26
CA THR A 106 3.76 6.82 -0.21
C THR A 106 3.26 5.69 -1.11
N ARG A 107 1.96 5.39 -1.10
CA ARG A 107 1.37 4.35 -1.95
C ARG A 107 1.57 4.62 -3.44
N LEU A 108 1.42 5.88 -3.87
CA LEU A 108 1.69 6.29 -5.25
C LEU A 108 3.18 6.12 -5.60
N LEU A 109 4.10 6.54 -4.70
CA LEU A 109 5.54 6.36 -4.90
C LEU A 109 5.92 4.87 -5.01
N VAL A 110 5.26 3.99 -4.25
CA VAL A 110 5.45 2.53 -4.34
C VAL A 110 5.02 2.01 -5.73
N VAL A 111 3.95 2.52 -6.33
CA VAL A 111 3.56 2.15 -7.70
C VAL A 111 4.62 2.59 -8.71
N ILE A 112 5.07 3.84 -8.61
CA ILE A 112 6.08 4.40 -9.53
C ILE A 112 7.38 3.59 -9.45
N THR A 113 7.89 3.37 -8.24
CA THR A 113 9.12 2.59 -8.04
C THR A 113 8.95 1.12 -8.44
N ALA A 114 7.78 0.50 -8.25
CA ALA A 114 7.50 -0.85 -8.76
C ALA A 114 7.52 -0.93 -10.29
N TRP A 115 7.14 0.14 -10.98
CA TRP A 115 7.22 0.20 -12.43
C TRP A 115 8.68 0.35 -12.90
N MET A 116 9.47 1.17 -12.19
CA MET A 116 10.91 1.35 -12.44
C MET A 116 11.77 0.13 -12.10
N VAL A 117 11.33 -0.74 -11.18
CA VAL A 117 12.03 -2.02 -10.90
C VAL A 117 11.74 -3.04 -12.01
N ALA A 118 10.59 -2.92 -12.67
CA ALA A 118 10.14 -3.89 -13.67
C ALA A 118 10.61 -3.60 -15.11
N HIS A 119 11.21 -2.43 -15.36
CA HIS A 119 11.75 -1.99 -16.66
C HIS A 119 13.18 -1.49 -16.46
#